data_AF-A0A2A4EXH0-F1
#
_entry.id   AF-A0A2A4EXH0-F1
#
_cell.length_a   1.000
_cell.length_b   1.000
_cell.length_c   1.000
_cell.angle_alpha   90.00
_cell.angle_beta   90.00
_cell.angle_gamma   90.00
#
_symmetry.space_group_name_H-M   'P 1'
#
loop_
_entity.id
_entity.type
_entity.pdbx_description
1 polymer ?
#
loop_
_entity_poly.entity_id
_entity_poly.type
_entity_poly.pdbx_seq_one_letter_code
_entity_poly.pdbx_strand_id
1 'polypeptide(L)'
;MDAKGIGRSDYDEIPELGDEFFQEADEHRAGVLVKRGRGRPAGSNKIQMNLRIDIDVIEAYKAQGEGWQTRMNDALRDWAKSHGMMR
;
A
#
# COMPACT_ATOMS: atom_id res chain seq x y z
N MET A 1 -24.40 -21.87 -21.71
CA MET A 1 -23.92 -20.55 -21.24
C MET A 1 -25.16 -19.74 -20.96
N ASP A 2 -25.49 -19.51 -19.70
CA ASP A 2 -26.70 -18.82 -19.28
C ASP A 2 -26.54 -17.31 -19.45
N ALA A 3 -26.96 -16.79 -20.61
CA ALA A 3 -27.13 -15.35 -20.81
C ALA A 3 -28.42 -14.92 -20.10
N LYS A 4 -28.32 -14.44 -18.86
CA LYS A 4 -29.46 -13.84 -18.16
C LYS A 4 -29.90 -12.59 -18.93
N GLY A 5 -31.08 -12.65 -19.55
CA GLY A 5 -31.68 -11.49 -20.22
C GLY A 5 -32.02 -10.43 -19.20
N ILE A 6 -31.35 -9.27 -19.29
CA ILE A 6 -31.59 -8.13 -18.39
C ILE A 6 -32.94 -7.50 -18.76
N GLY A 7 -33.90 -7.58 -17.84
CA GLY A 7 -35.21 -6.95 -17.94
C GLY A 7 -35.21 -5.52 -17.38
N ARG A 8 -36.31 -4.79 -17.60
CA ARG A 8 -36.44 -3.39 -17.13
C ARG A 8 -36.45 -3.28 -15.59
N SER A 9 -36.95 -4.30 -14.90
CA SER A 9 -36.99 -4.38 -13.44
C SER A 9 -35.61 -4.55 -12.81
N ASP A 10 -34.62 -5.09 -13.54
CA ASP A 10 -33.24 -5.20 -13.03
C ASP A 10 -32.60 -3.81 -12.80
N TYR A 11 -33.16 -2.74 -13.38
CA TYR A 11 -32.72 -1.36 -13.16
C TYR A 11 -33.30 -0.73 -11.88
N ASP A 12 -34.44 -1.21 -11.39
CA ASP A 12 -35.08 -0.70 -10.17
C ASP A 12 -34.32 -1.15 -8.90
N GLU A 13 -33.54 -2.22 -8.99
CA GLU A 13 -32.68 -2.75 -7.93
C GLU A 13 -31.30 -2.09 -7.89
N ILE A 14 -30.95 -1.26 -8.89
CA ILE A 14 -29.65 -0.58 -8.94
C ILE A 14 -29.68 0.59 -7.95
N PRO A 15 -28.78 0.63 -6.96
CA PRO A 15 -28.72 1.75 -6.03
C PRO A 15 -28.33 3.03 -6.78
N GLU A 16 -28.94 4.14 -6.40
CA GLU A 16 -28.55 5.45 -6.88
C GLU A 16 -27.08 5.73 -6.49
N LEU A 17 -26.28 6.20 -7.45
CA LEU A 17 -24.88 6.57 -7.21
C LEU A 17 -24.83 7.92 -6.48
N GLY A 18 -25.14 7.89 -5.19
CA GLY A 18 -25.06 9.06 -4.32
C GLY A 18 -23.63 9.48 -4.00
N ASP A 19 -23.47 10.61 -3.32
CA ASP A 19 -22.17 11.16 -2.95
C ASP A 19 -21.32 10.20 -2.10
N GLU A 20 -21.95 9.30 -1.33
CA GLU A 20 -21.27 8.26 -0.54
C GLU A 20 -20.50 7.27 -1.42
N PHE A 21 -21.08 6.88 -2.56
CA PHE A 21 -20.43 5.98 -3.53
C PHE A 21 -19.13 6.62 -4.06
N PHE A 22 -19.20 7.90 -4.44
CA PHE A 22 -18.03 8.63 -4.96
C PHE A 22 -16.98 8.95 -3.90
N GLN A 23 -17.35 9.01 -2.61
CA GLN A 23 -16.41 9.19 -1.51
C GLN A 23 -15.55 7.94 -1.25
N GLU A 24 -16.08 6.75 -1.51
CA GLU A 24 -15.39 5.48 -1.33
C GLU A 24 -14.77 4.93 -2.62
N ALA A 25 -15.18 5.44 -3.79
CA ALA A 25 -14.71 4.95 -5.07
C ALA A 25 -13.23 5.25 -5.35
N ASP A 26 -12.55 4.24 -5.89
CA ASP A 26 -11.23 4.38 -6.50
C ASP A 26 -11.37 4.93 -7.94
N GLU A 27 -10.73 6.07 -8.22
CA GLU A 27 -10.65 6.67 -9.56
C GLU A 27 -9.52 6.02 -10.37
N HIS A 28 -9.87 5.31 -11.44
CA HIS A 28 -8.92 4.77 -12.42
C HIS A 28 -9.00 5.53 -13.75
N ARG A 29 -7.86 5.92 -14.32
CA ARG A 29 -7.75 6.44 -15.69
C ARG A 29 -6.85 5.52 -16.51
N ALA A 30 -7.36 5.02 -17.64
CA ALA A 30 -6.64 4.10 -18.52
C ALA A 30 -6.06 2.86 -17.77
N GLY A 31 -6.82 2.32 -16.82
CA GLY A 31 -6.39 1.19 -15.99
C GLY A 31 -5.41 1.54 -14.85
N VAL A 32 -4.95 2.79 -14.77
CA VAL A 32 -4.05 3.28 -13.71
C VAL A 32 -4.86 4.00 -12.63
N LEU A 33 -4.65 3.61 -11.38
CA LEU A 33 -5.30 4.22 -10.21
C LEU A 33 -4.75 5.63 -9.98
N VAL A 34 -5.63 6.64 -10.08
CA VAL A 34 -5.31 8.08 -9.97
C VAL A 34 -5.62 8.61 -8.58
N LYS A 35 -6.74 8.19 -7.99
CA LYS A 35 -7.17 8.61 -6.65
C LYS A 35 -7.84 7.43 -5.96
N ARG A 36 -7.38 7.05 -4.78
CA ARG A 36 -8.10 6.06 -3.96
C ARG A 36 -9.28 6.73 -3.25
N GLY A 37 -10.35 6.00 -2.98
CA GLY A 37 -11.41 6.40 -2.05
C GLY A 37 -10.87 6.62 -0.63
N ARG A 38 -11.76 6.74 0.38
CA ARG A 38 -11.42 6.85 1.83
C ARG A 38 -10.05 6.18 2.11
N GLY A 39 -9.07 7.05 2.39
CA GLY A 39 -7.66 6.86 2.01
C GLY A 39 -6.96 5.57 2.41
N ARG A 40 -5.77 5.38 1.82
CA ARG A 40 -4.74 4.41 2.23
C ARG A 40 -4.66 4.37 3.77
N PRO A 41 -4.63 3.19 4.43
CA PRO A 41 -4.56 3.11 5.87
C PRO A 41 -3.47 4.04 6.40
N ALA A 42 -3.86 4.98 7.26
CA ALA A 42 -2.92 5.84 7.96
C ALA A 42 -1.99 4.94 8.77
N GLY A 43 -0.69 4.95 8.50
CA GLY A 43 0.26 4.25 9.36
C GLY A 43 1.50 3.63 8.73
N SER A 44 1.67 3.62 7.40
CA SER A 44 3.00 3.31 6.86
C SER A 44 3.92 4.51 7.02
N ASN A 45 4.50 4.66 8.21
CA ASN A 45 5.57 5.63 8.52
C ASN A 45 6.92 5.25 7.85
N LYS A 46 6.89 4.30 6.90
CA LYS A 46 8.05 3.86 6.13
C LYS A 46 8.03 4.57 4.78
N ILE A 47 9.09 5.33 4.52
CA ILE A 47 9.29 6.01 3.24
C ILE A 47 10.23 5.13 2.41
N GLN A 48 9.81 4.78 1.18
CA GLN A 48 10.73 4.16 0.22
C GLN A 48 11.68 5.23 -0.31
N MET A 49 12.98 5.03 -0.11
CA MET A 49 14.02 5.94 -0.59
C MET A 49 15.09 5.17 -1.38
N ASN A 50 15.72 5.84 -2.34
CA ASN A 50 16.92 5.33 -2.99
C ASN A 50 18.13 5.63 -2.10
N LEU A 51 18.71 4.59 -1.50
CA LEU A 51 19.92 4.64 -0.70
C LEU A 51 20.97 3.71 -1.30
N ARG A 52 22.23 4.15 -1.32
CA ARG A 52 23.36 3.27 -1.64
C ARG A 52 23.85 2.63 -0.34
N ILE A 53 23.87 1.31 -0.31
CA ILE A 53 24.42 0.48 0.77
C ILE A 53 25.44 -0.44 0.14
N ASP A 54 26.54 -0.70 0.83
CA ASP A 54 27.57 -1.63 0.36
C ASP A 54 26.99 -3.04 0.16
N ILE A 55 27.54 -3.75 -0.84
CA ILE A 55 26.98 -5.02 -1.29
C ILE A 55 27.11 -6.12 -0.24
N ASP A 56 28.23 -6.14 0.48
CA ASP A 56 28.53 -7.08 1.56
C ASP A 56 27.55 -6.94 2.73
N VAL A 57 27.18 -5.71 3.08
CA VAL A 57 26.16 -5.42 4.10
C VAL A 57 24.80 -5.97 3.66
N ILE A 58 24.37 -5.70 2.42
CA ILE A 58 23.09 -6.21 1.90
C ILE A 58 23.09 -7.74 1.84
N GLU A 59 24.19 -8.36 1.42
CA GLU A 59 24.31 -9.82 1.37
C GLU A 59 24.24 -10.44 2.76
N ALA A 60 24.92 -9.85 3.76
CA ALA A 60 24.87 -10.30 5.15
C ALA A 60 23.46 -10.27 5.73
N TYR A 61 22.65 -9.25 5.41
CA TYR A 61 21.24 -9.20 5.83
C TYR A 61 20.38 -10.18 5.03
N LYS A 62 20.52 -10.24 3.70
CA LYS A 62 19.76 -11.18 2.85
C LYS A 62 19.99 -12.64 3.24
N ALA A 63 21.19 -13.00 3.69
CA ALA A 63 21.52 -14.34 4.18
C ALA A 63 20.70 -14.75 5.41
N GLN A 64 20.09 -13.80 6.14
CA GLN A 64 19.21 -14.08 7.28
C GLN A 64 17.81 -14.56 6.86
N GLY A 65 17.49 -14.57 5.57
CA GLY A 65 16.23 -15.06 5.03
C GLY A 65 15.09 -14.04 5.05
N GLU A 66 13.87 -14.53 5.21
CA GLU A 66 12.66 -13.70 5.18
C GLU A 66 12.70 -12.61 6.27
N GLY A 67 12.26 -11.40 5.92
CA GLY A 67 12.25 -10.27 6.85
C GLY A 67 13.59 -9.57 7.06
N TRP A 68 14.62 -9.87 6.24
CA TRP A 68 15.93 -9.21 6.33
C TRP A 68 15.86 -7.66 6.28
N GLN A 69 14.93 -7.10 5.51
CA GLN A 69 14.73 -5.64 5.45
C GLN A 69 14.23 -5.08 6.77
N THR A 70 13.34 -5.79 7.46
CA THR A 70 12.85 -5.42 8.80
C THR A 70 14.00 -5.45 9.80
N ARG A 71 14.81 -6.52 9.78
CA ARG A 71 15.99 -6.64 10.65
C ARG A 71 17.03 -5.54 10.42
N MET A 72 17.28 -5.20 9.16
CA MET A 72 18.15 -4.09 8.79
C MET A 72 17.60 -2.75 9.32
N ASN A 73 16.30 -2.52 9.16
CA ASN A 73 15.63 -1.32 9.70
C ASN A 73 15.69 -1.26 11.24
N ASP A 74 15.56 -2.39 11.92
CA ASP A 74 15.67 -2.44 13.38
C ASP A 74 17.09 -2.14 13.87
N ALA A 75 18.11 -2.65 13.16
CA ALA A 75 19.51 -2.32 13.43
C ALA A 75 19.80 -0.83 13.23
N LEU A 76 19.29 -0.21 12.16
CA LEU A 76 19.41 1.23 11.93
C LEU A 76 18.73 2.04 13.05
N ARG A 77 17.57 1.59 13.52
CA ARG A 77 16.85 2.24 14.62
C ARG A 77 17.59 2.12 15.95
N ASP A 78 18.15 0.96 16.25
CA ASP A 78 18.93 0.74 17.47
C ASP A 78 20.21 1.58 17.48
N TRP A 79 20.91 1.64 16.34
CA TRP A 79 22.05 2.53 16.16
C TRP A 79 21.66 4.00 16.35
N ALA A 80 20.52 4.43 15.78
CA ALA A 80 20.01 5.79 15.97
C ALA A 80 19.69 6.13 17.43
N LYS A 81 19.11 5.18 18.19
CA LYS A 81 18.82 5.36 19.62
C LYS A 81 20.09 5.44 20.47
N SER A 82 21.01 4.51 20.28
CA SER A 82 22.27 4.45 21.03
C SER A 82 23.16 5.68 20.83
N HIS A 83 23.03 6.35 19.68
CA HIS A 83 23.78 7.56 19.34
C HIS A 83 22.95 8.85 19.54
N GLY A 84 21.79 8.77 20.20
CA GLY A 84 20.97 9.93 20.57
C GLY A 84 20.31 10.66 19.39
N MET A 85 20.34 10.09 18.18
CA MET A 85 19.63 10.63 17.01
C MET A 85 18.13 10.38 17.08
N MET A 86 17.71 9.38 17.85
CA MET A 86 16.31 9.06 18.10
C MET A 86 16.10 8.91 19.61
N ARG A 87 15.29 9.80 20.19
CA ARG A 87 14.91 9.75 21.61
C ARG A 87 13.64 8.94 21.80
#